data_AF-A0A941NIH4-F1
#
_entry.id   AF-A0A941NIH4-F1
#
_cell.length_a   1.000
_cell.length_b   1.000
_cell.length_c   1.000
_cell.angle_alpha   90.00
_cell.angle_beta   90.00
_cell.angle_gamma   90.00
#
_symmetry.space_group_name_H-M   'P 1'
#
loop_
_entity.id
_entity.type
_entity.pdbx_description
1 polymer ?
#
loop_
_entity_poly.entity_id
_entity_poly.type
_entity_poly.pdbx_seq_one_letter_code
_entity_poly.pdbx_strand_id
1 'polypeptide(L)'
;MALTFDSIAVFDPASQGIKFAGRHVDPAGAERFVICLVSGEALRAKFGLEDPSPDQLLAAYGQIKNDIHRAAARRFAAGEKRPSISAQDLL
;
A
#
# COMPACT_ATOMS: atom_id res chain seq x y z
N MET A 1 12.54 11.47 2.97
CA MET A 1 12.43 11.00 1.57
C MET A 1 10.96 10.99 1.20
N ALA A 2 10.60 11.52 0.02
CA ALA A 2 9.21 11.53 -0.44
C ALA A 2 8.99 10.38 -1.43
N LEU A 3 7.87 9.65 -1.26
CA LEU A 3 7.44 8.64 -2.23
C LEU A 3 6.49 9.27 -3.24
N THR A 4 6.69 8.98 -4.52
CA THR A 4 5.65 9.16 -5.56
C THR A 4 5.03 7.81 -5.88
N PHE A 5 3.74 7.79 -6.20
CA PHE A 5 2.99 6.55 -6.40
C PHE A 5 2.28 6.56 -7.74
N ASP A 6 3.07 6.30 -8.77
CA ASP A 6 2.65 6.35 -10.18
C ASP A 6 2.40 4.94 -10.76
N SER A 7 2.53 3.88 -9.94
CA SER A 7 2.46 2.48 -10.39
C SER A 7 1.08 1.84 -10.30
N ILE A 8 0.93 0.73 -11.02
CA ILE A 8 -0.20 -0.21 -10.91
C ILE A 8 -0.16 -0.90 -9.55
N ALA A 9 -1.33 -1.02 -8.92
CA ALA A 9 -1.56 -1.85 -7.73
C ALA A 9 -2.04 -3.24 -8.19
N VAL A 10 -1.56 -4.29 -7.54
CA VAL A 10 -1.89 -5.69 -7.88
C VAL A 10 -2.26 -6.46 -6.64
N PHE A 11 -3.21 -7.40 -6.78
CA PHE A 11 -3.48 -8.37 -5.74
C PHE A 11 -2.33 -9.36 -5.62
N ASP A 12 -1.94 -9.68 -4.39
CA ASP A 12 -0.91 -10.65 -4.06
C ASP A 12 -1.52 -11.84 -3.31
N PRO A 13 -1.63 -13.02 -3.94
CA PRO A 13 -2.23 -14.20 -3.32
C PRO A 13 -1.51 -14.66 -2.05
N ALA A 14 -0.19 -14.46 -1.97
CA ALA A 14 0.61 -14.90 -0.84
C ALA A 14 0.31 -14.13 0.45
N SER A 15 0.10 -12.81 0.34
CA SER A 15 -0.25 -11.95 1.47
C SER A 15 -1.75 -11.69 1.62
N GLN A 16 -2.56 -12.19 0.68
CA GLN A 16 -4.00 -11.90 0.59
C GLN A 16 -4.26 -10.39 0.69
N GLY A 17 -3.50 -9.59 -0.05
CA GLY A 17 -3.49 -8.12 0.05
C GLY A 17 -3.13 -7.44 -1.26
N ILE A 18 -3.03 -6.10 -1.25
CA ILE A 18 -2.69 -5.31 -2.43
C ILE A 18 -1.25 -4.80 -2.32
N LYS A 19 -0.42 -5.17 -3.29
CA LYS A 19 0.93 -4.62 -3.48
C LYS A 19 0.89 -3.43 -4.43
N PHE A 20 1.70 -2.43 -4.13
CA PHE A 20 1.88 -1.25 -4.97
C PHE A 20 3.30 -0.72 -4.83
N ALA A 21 3.82 -0.04 -5.85
CA ALA A 21 5.16 0.51 -5.81
C ALA A 21 5.12 2.01 -5.51
N GLY A 22 5.95 2.43 -4.56
CA GLY A 22 6.39 3.81 -4.41
C GLY A 22 7.73 3.99 -5.09
N ARG A 23 7.98 5.17 -5.66
CA ARG A 23 9.27 5.59 -6.20
C ARG A 23 9.88 6.67 -5.32
N HIS A 24 11.18 6.59 -5.07
CA HIS A 24 11.95 7.69 -4.46
C HIS A 24 13.31 7.83 -5.13
N VAL A 25 13.94 8.98 -4.91
CA VAL A 25 15.36 9.20 -5.22
C VAL A 25 16.18 8.95 -3.95
N ASP A 26 17.23 8.14 -4.03
CA ASP A 26 18.14 7.89 -2.91
C ASP A 26 19.15 9.06 -2.74
N PRO A 27 19.91 9.12 -1.63
CA PRO A 27 20.89 10.20 -1.44
C PRO A 27 21.98 10.30 -2.50
N ALA A 28 22.22 9.24 -3.29
CA ALA A 28 23.16 9.24 -4.40
C ALA A 28 22.53 9.72 -5.72
N GLY A 29 21.26 10.13 -5.70
CA GLY A 29 20.54 10.61 -6.86
C GLY A 29 19.94 9.50 -7.74
N ALA A 30 20.00 8.24 -7.31
CA ALA A 30 19.45 7.13 -8.09
C ALA A 30 17.96 6.92 -7.78
N GLU A 31 17.16 6.69 -8.82
CA GLU A 31 15.77 6.28 -8.66
C GLU A 31 15.68 4.85 -8.12
N ARG A 32 14.85 4.67 -7.10
CA ARG A 32 14.60 3.39 -6.42
C ARG A 32 13.10 3.18 -6.29
N PHE A 33 12.72 1.91 -6.31
CA PHE A 33 11.35 1.47 -6.08
C PHE A 33 11.25 0.76 -4.73
N VAL A 34 10.18 1.06 -4.00
CA VAL A 34 9.79 0.38 -2.78
C VAL A 34 8.46 -0.32 -2.99
N ILE A 35 8.41 -1.62 -2.71
CA ILE A 35 7.16 -2.37 -2.71
C ILE A 35 6.49 -2.17 -1.36
N CYS A 36 5.31 -1.57 -1.40
CA CYS A 36 4.42 -1.40 -0.27
C CYS A 36 3.31 -2.46 -0.34
N LEU A 37 2.72 -2.76 0.81
CA LEU A 37 1.64 -3.73 0.94
C LEU A 37 0.54 -3.16 1.83
N VAL A 38 -0.70 -3.25 1.42
CA VAL A 38 -1.85 -3.15 2.34
C VAL A 38 -2.47 -4.54 2.49
N SER A 39 -2.72 -4.96 3.73
CA SER A 39 -3.32 -6.28 3.95
C SER A 39 -4.78 -6.30 3.52
N GLY A 40 -5.26 -7.43 2.98
CA GLY A 40 -6.68 -7.59 2.68
C GLY A 40 -7.55 -7.60 3.93
N GLU A 41 -7.00 -7.98 5.09
CA GLU A 41 -7.68 -7.78 6.38
C GLU A 41 -7.97 -6.31 6.67
N ALA A 42 -7.00 -5.41 6.44
CA ALA A 42 -7.20 -3.97 6.64
C ALA A 42 -8.31 -3.42 5.73
N LEU A 43 -8.33 -3.85 4.46
CA LEU A 43 -9.38 -3.47 3.51
C LEU A 43 -10.74 -4.07 3.89
N ARG A 44 -10.78 -5.34 4.30
CA ARG A 44 -12.00 -6.01 4.80
C ARG A 44 -12.58 -5.29 6.00
N ALA A 45 -11.75 -4.97 6.99
CA ALA A 45 -12.18 -4.27 8.20
C ALA A 45 -12.73 -2.87 7.90
N LYS A 46 -12.08 -2.12 6.99
CA LYS A 46 -12.52 -0.75 6.65
C LYS A 46 -13.83 -0.73 5.86
N PHE A 47 -14.03 -1.69 4.96
CA PHE A 47 -15.20 -1.72 4.06
C PHE A 47 -16.29 -2.72 4.47
N GLY A 48 -16.09 -3.47 5.55
CA GLY A 48 -17.03 -4.51 5.99
C GLY A 48 -17.20 -5.64 4.98
N LEU A 49 -16.13 -6.02 4.26
CA LEU A 49 -16.19 -7.04 3.23
C LEU A 49 -16.05 -8.45 3.83
N GLU A 50 -17.05 -9.29 3.63
CA GLU A 50 -17.02 -10.72 3.96
C GLU A 50 -16.54 -11.50 2.73
N ASP A 51 -15.38 -12.15 2.84
CA ASP A 51 -14.72 -12.93 1.77
C ASP A 51 -14.65 -12.26 0.37
N PRO A 52 -14.00 -11.08 0.26
CA PRO A 52 -13.95 -10.35 -1.00
C PRO A 52 -13.07 -11.04 -2.04
N SER A 53 -13.51 -10.98 -3.29
CA SER A 53 -12.68 -11.34 -4.44
C SER A 53 -11.47 -10.39 -4.58
N PRO A 54 -10.42 -10.82 -5.31
CA PRO A 54 -9.27 -9.95 -5.63
C PRO A 54 -9.68 -8.60 -6.25
N ASP A 55 -10.68 -8.61 -7.13
CA ASP A 55 -11.17 -7.40 -7.80
C ASP A 55 -11.90 -6.47 -6.82
N GLN A 56 -12.64 -7.03 -5.87
CA GLN A 56 -13.28 -6.24 -4.81
C GLN A 56 -12.23 -5.60 -3.88
N LEU A 57 -11.14 -6.30 -3.56
CA LEU A 57 -10.02 -5.73 -2.81
C LEU A 57 -9.30 -4.63 -3.58
N LEU A 58 -9.09 -4.79 -4.89
CA LEU A 58 -8.50 -3.75 -5.75
C LEU A 58 -9.42 -2.51 -5.83
N ALA A 59 -10.73 -2.71 -5.95
CA ALA A 59 -11.71 -1.63 -5.93
C ALA A 59 -11.71 -0.89 -4.58
N ALA A 60 -11.68 -1.63 -3.47
CA ALA A 60 -11.57 -1.06 -2.12
C ALA A 60 -10.28 -0.25 -1.95
N TYR A 61 -9.13 -0.78 -2.39
CA TYR A 61 -7.87 -0.03 -2.43
C TYR A 61 -8.01 1.26 -3.25
N GLY A 62 -8.65 1.20 -4.42
CA GLY A 62 -8.85 2.36 -5.30
C GLY A 62 -9.61 3.49 -4.63
N GLN A 63 -10.62 3.19 -3.80
CA GLN A 63 -11.43 4.18 -3.09
C GLN A 63 -10.64 4.99 -2.05
N ILE A 64 -9.62 4.38 -1.42
CA ILE A 64 -8.83 4.99 -0.33
C ILE A 64 -7.34 5.08 -0.66
N LYS A 65 -7.01 5.07 -1.95
CA LYS A 65 -5.64 5.02 -2.47
C LYS A 65 -4.74 6.11 -1.86
N ASN A 66 -5.26 7.33 -1.75
CA ASN A 66 -4.51 8.47 -1.23
C ASN A 66 -4.14 8.32 0.26
N ASP A 67 -5.03 7.73 1.06
CA ASP A 67 -4.77 7.49 2.49
C ASP A 67 -3.74 6.38 2.68
N ILE A 68 -3.85 5.30 1.90
CA ILE A 68 -2.87 4.21 1.87
C ILE A 68 -1.49 4.74 1.47
N HIS A 69 -1.41 5.60 0.45
CA HIS A 69 -0.17 6.22 -0.01
C HIS A 69 0.46 7.11 1.06
N ARG A 70 -0.36 7.89 1.76
CA ARG A 70 0.09 8.72 2.87
C ARG A 70 0.62 7.87 4.02
N ALA A 71 -0.07 6.79 4.38
CA ALA A 71 0.38 5.84 5.40
C ALA A 71 1.71 5.18 5.00
N ALA A 72 1.82 4.70 3.76
CA ALA A 72 3.04 4.11 3.21
C ALA A 72 4.23 5.07 3.24
N ALA A 73 4.03 6.33 2.84
CA ALA A 73 5.06 7.37 2.88
C ALA A 73 5.53 7.66 4.31
N ARG A 74 4.61 7.74 5.30
CA ARG A 74 4.96 7.93 6.71
C ARG A 74 5.82 6.78 7.23
N ARG A 75 5.41 5.53 6.96
CA ARG A 75 6.16 4.33 7.37
C ARG A 75 7.53 4.23 6.72
N PHE A 76 7.62 4.53 5.43
CA PHE A 76 8.89 4.61 4.73
C PHE A 76 9.82 5.69 5.32
N ALA A 77 9.27 6.88 5.61
CA ALA A 77 10.04 7.95 6.25
C ALA A 77 10.52 7.59 7.66
N ALA A 78 9.81 6.70 8.37
CA ALA A 78 10.23 6.14 9.65
C ALA A 78 11.29 5.03 9.53
N GLY A 79 11.73 4.68 8.31
CA GLY A 79 12.80 3.71 8.05
C GLY A 79 12.33 2.32 7.62
N GLU A 80 11.03 2.10 7.44
CA GLU A 80 10.51 0.81 6.98
C GLU A 80 10.85 0.58 5.50
N LYS A 81 11.65 -0.46 5.21
CA LYS A 81 12.10 -0.78 3.84
C LYS A 81 11.00 -1.33 2.93
N ARG A 82 9.93 -1.88 3.51
CA ARG A 82 8.77 -2.44 2.80
C ARG A 82 7.50 -2.09 3.59
N PRO A 83 6.98 -0.86 3.44
CA PRO A 83 5.85 -0.38 4.22
C PRO A 83 4.66 -1.35 4.18
N SER A 84 4.28 -1.85 5.35
CA SER A 84 3.09 -2.69 5.54
C SER A 84 1.98 -1.89 6.21
N ILE A 85 0.86 -1.72 5.51
CA ILE A 85 -0.26 -0.88 5.92
C ILE A 85 -1.32 -1.79 6.53
N SER A 86 -1.63 -1.54 7.81
CA SER A 86 -2.58 -2.31 8.61
C SER A 86 -3.90 -1.58 8.78
N ALA A 87 -4.90 -2.23 9.40
CA ALA A 87 -6.19 -1.59 9.68
C ALA A 87 -6.05 -0.31 10.51
N GLN A 88 -5.11 -0.27 11.46
CA GLN A 88 -4.86 0.89 12.32
C GLN A 88 -4.36 2.12 11.54
N ASP A 89 -3.69 1.90 10.42
CA ASP A 89 -3.21 2.98 9.56
C ASP A 89 -4.32 3.60 8.71
N LEU A 90 -5.48 2.93 8.66
CA LEU A 90 -6.64 3.30 7.84
C LEU A 90 -7.84 3.79 8.66
N LEU A 91 -7.72 3.94 9.98
CA LEU A 91 -8.76 4.50 10.85
C LEU A 91 -8.76 6.03 10.81
#